data_AF-A0A1D2QQI9-F1
#
_entry.id   AF-A0A1D2QQI9-F1
#
_cell.length_a   1.000
_cell.length_b   1.000
_cell.length_c   1.000
_cell.angle_alpha   90.00
_cell.angle_beta   90.00
_cell.angle_gamma   90.00
#
_symmetry.space_group_name_H-M   'P 1'
#
loop_
_entity.id
_entity.type
_entity.pdbx_description
1 polymer ?
#
loop_
_entity_poly.entity_id
_entity_poly.type
_entity_poly.pdbx_seq_one_letter_code
_entity_poly.pdbx_strand_id
1 'polypeptide(L)'
;MSIYERIGGKSAVDAAVELFYKKVLLDNRIRHFFDSIDMARQIQSQKSFLTLAFGGPNEYSGKDIREAHQHMELTEEHFGAVAECLVSTLEELSVPQDLIDDVVAVAYSVKNDVLNQ
;
A
#
# COMPACT_ATOMS: atom_id res chain seq x y z
N MET A 1 1.98 21.38 2.91
CA MET A 1 2.75 20.55 1.96
C MET A 1 2.44 19.11 2.30
N SER A 2 1.89 18.34 1.37
CA SER A 2 1.53 16.95 1.63
C SER A 2 2.76 16.04 1.63
N ILE A 3 2.63 14.83 2.17
CA ILE A 3 3.68 13.79 2.11
C ILE A 3 4.06 13.53 0.65
N TYR A 4 3.06 13.53 -0.23
CA TYR A 4 3.20 13.34 -1.67
C TYR A 4 4.15 14.37 -2.27
N GLU A 5 3.98 15.65 -1.94
CA GLU A 5 4.88 16.71 -2.39
C GLU A 5 6.28 16.55 -1.78
N ARG A 6 6.36 16.18 -0.49
CA ARG A 6 7.63 16.01 0.24
C ARG A 6 8.49 14.87 -0.32
N ILE A 7 7.88 13.77 -0.79
CA ILE A 7 8.62 12.61 -1.31
C ILE A 7 9.01 12.73 -2.80
N GLY A 8 8.55 13.79 -3.51
CA GLY A 8 8.83 13.99 -4.94
C GLY A 8 7.66 13.68 -5.87
N GLY A 9 6.44 13.59 -5.34
CA GLY A 9 5.20 13.48 -6.10
C GLY A 9 5.04 12.17 -6.86
N LYS A 10 4.44 12.25 -8.05
CA LYS A 10 4.01 11.09 -8.83
C LYS A 10 5.12 10.08 -9.08
N SER A 11 6.30 10.55 -9.49
CA SER A 11 7.43 9.68 -9.83
C SER A 11 7.92 8.88 -8.62
N ALA A 12 7.90 9.48 -7.44
CA ALA A 12 8.27 8.80 -6.19
C ALA A 12 7.23 7.74 -5.80
N VAL A 13 5.93 8.05 -5.94
CA VAL A 13 4.85 7.07 -5.74
C VAL A 13 4.97 5.90 -6.73
N ASP A 14 5.25 6.20 -8.01
CA ASP A 14 5.41 5.17 -9.03
C ASP A 14 6.54 4.20 -8.66
N ALA A 15 7.70 4.72 -8.28
CA ALA A 15 8.84 3.92 -7.85
C ALA A 15 8.55 3.13 -6.57
N ALA A 16 7.88 3.74 -5.58
CA ALA A 16 7.49 3.07 -4.34
C ALA A 16 6.56 1.89 -4.62
N VAL A 17 5.52 2.05 -5.45
CA VAL A 17 4.59 0.94 -5.72
C VAL A 17 5.27 -0.21 -6.45
N GLU A 18 6.15 0.09 -7.41
CA GLU A 18 6.89 -0.96 -8.13
C GLU A 18 7.82 -1.76 -7.20
N LEU A 19 8.52 -1.08 -6.30
CA LEU A 19 9.39 -1.73 -5.33
C LEU A 19 8.59 -2.50 -4.28
N PHE A 20 7.49 -1.94 -3.80
CA PHE A 20 6.57 -2.58 -2.86
C PHE A 20 6.05 -3.91 -3.39
N TYR A 21 5.56 -3.97 -4.63
CA TYR A 21 5.05 -5.22 -5.17
C TYR A 21 6.14 -6.26 -5.45
N LYS A 22 7.38 -5.84 -5.75
CA LYS A 22 8.51 -6.79 -5.79
C LYS A 22 8.68 -7.49 -4.44
N LYS A 23 8.58 -6.76 -3.33
CA LYS A 23 8.70 -7.33 -1.98
C LYS A 23 7.50 -8.22 -1.64
N VAL A 24 6.27 -7.76 -1.91
CA VAL A 24 5.04 -8.53 -1.68
C VAL A 24 5.05 -9.87 -2.43
N LEU A 25 5.48 -9.89 -3.69
CA LEU A 25 5.53 -11.11 -4.51
C LEU A 25 6.66 -12.07 -4.10
N LEU A 26 7.63 -11.61 -3.30
CA LEU A 26 8.69 -12.44 -2.73
C LEU A 26 8.38 -12.93 -1.31
N ASP A 27 7.37 -12.36 -0.65
CA ASP A 27 6.99 -12.73 0.72
C ASP A 27 6.08 -13.96 0.72
N ASN A 28 6.58 -15.09 1.24
CA ASN A 28 5.84 -16.35 1.30
C ASN A 28 4.53 -16.27 2.09
N ARG A 29 4.41 -15.32 3.03
CA ARG A 29 3.20 -15.13 3.85
C ARG A 29 2.02 -14.60 3.04
N ILE A 30 2.28 -13.84 1.97
CA ILE A 30 1.24 -13.08 1.27
C ILE A 30 1.25 -13.20 -0.25
N ARG A 31 2.34 -13.68 -0.87
CA ARG A 31 2.47 -13.76 -2.34
C ARG A 31 1.32 -14.52 -3.01
N HIS A 32 0.82 -15.58 -2.36
CA HIS A 32 -0.20 -16.46 -2.90
C HIS A 32 -1.56 -15.78 -3.10
N PHE A 33 -1.84 -14.69 -2.37
CA PHE A 33 -3.05 -13.87 -2.60
C PHE A 33 -3.02 -13.14 -3.96
N PHE A 34 -1.85 -13.04 -4.59
CA PHE A 34 -1.65 -12.31 -5.83
C PHE A 34 -1.50 -13.22 -7.07
N ASP A 35 -1.50 -14.55 -6.91
CA ASP A 35 -1.24 -15.51 -8.00
C ASP A 35 -2.26 -15.44 -9.17
N SER A 36 -3.48 -14.97 -8.89
CA SER A 36 -4.56 -14.84 -9.87
C SER A 36 -4.97 -13.39 -10.15
N ILE A 37 -4.17 -12.43 -9.66
CA ILE A 37 -4.48 -11.00 -9.76
C ILE A 37 -3.82 -10.42 -11.01
N ASP A 38 -4.56 -9.57 -11.72
CA ASP A 38 -3.97 -8.68 -12.72
C ASP A 38 -3.09 -7.65 -12.02
N MET A 39 -1.79 -7.93 -11.97
CA MET A 39 -0.82 -7.09 -11.29
C MET A 39 -0.70 -5.70 -11.90
N ALA A 40 -0.98 -5.52 -13.19
CA ALA A 40 -0.95 -4.19 -13.82
C ALA A 40 -2.09 -3.32 -13.31
N ARG A 41 -3.29 -3.90 -13.15
CA ARG A 41 -4.44 -3.22 -12.53
C ARG A 41 -4.21 -3.00 -11.03
N GLN A 42 -3.60 -3.96 -10.35
CA GLN A 42 -3.31 -3.88 -8.92
C GLN A 42 -2.30 -2.77 -8.60
N ILE A 43 -1.22 -2.67 -9.40
CA ILE A 43 -0.23 -1.59 -9.31
C ILE A 43 -0.90 -0.22 -9.49
N GLN A 44 -1.79 -0.07 -10.48
CA GLN A 44 -2.52 1.20 -10.67
C GLN A 44 -3.39 1.55 -9.46
N SER A 45 -4.14 0.58 -8.94
CA SER A 45 -4.99 0.79 -7.76
C SER A 45 -4.16 1.19 -6.53
N GLN A 46 -3.00 0.56 -6.34
CA GLN A 46 -2.08 0.90 -5.24
C GLN A 46 -1.44 2.27 -5.39
N LYS A 47 -1.12 2.69 -6.62
CA LYS A 47 -0.61 4.06 -6.88
C LYS A 47 -1.64 5.10 -6.47
N SER A 48 -2.92 4.88 -6.78
CA SER A 48 -4.00 5.74 -6.32
C SER A 48 -4.15 5.72 -4.79
N PHE A 49 -4.07 4.55 -4.16
CA PHE A 49 -4.12 4.44 -2.70
C PHE A 49 -2.95 5.15 -2.01
N LEU A 50 -1.70 4.94 -2.45
CA LEU A 50 -0.54 5.62 -1.86
C LEU A 50 -0.56 7.12 -2.16
N THR A 51 -1.06 7.55 -3.32
CA THR A 51 -1.26 8.97 -3.60
C THR A 51 -2.23 9.59 -2.60
N LEU A 52 -3.36 8.93 -2.32
CA LEU A 52 -4.30 9.34 -1.27
C LEU A 52 -3.63 9.37 0.11
N ALA A 53 -2.96 8.28 0.47
CA ALA A 53 -2.32 8.14 1.78
C ALA A 53 -1.25 9.19 2.01
N PHE A 54 -0.58 9.63 0.95
CA PHE A 54 0.42 10.68 1.01
C PHE A 54 -0.19 12.09 0.91
N GLY A 55 -1.52 12.23 0.88
CA GLY A 55 -2.19 13.52 0.74
C GLY A 55 -1.97 14.19 -0.62
N GLY A 56 -1.72 13.40 -1.66
CA GLY A 56 -1.66 13.86 -3.05
C GLY A 56 -3.04 14.13 -3.64
N PRO A 57 -3.11 14.84 -4.78
CA PRO A 57 -4.37 15.07 -5.50
C PRO A 57 -4.92 13.72 -5.96
N ASN A 58 -6.17 13.42 -5.64
CA ASN A 58 -6.68 12.07 -5.80
C ASN A 58 -8.08 11.99 -6.42
N GLU A 59 -8.25 10.99 -7.28
CA GLU A 59 -9.50 10.50 -7.87
C GLU A 59 -9.71 9.01 -7.49
N TYR A 60 -9.33 8.58 -6.27
CA TYR A 60 -9.50 7.18 -5.87
C TYR A 60 -10.99 6.83 -5.92
N SER A 61 -11.33 6.10 -6.97
CA SER A 61 -12.64 5.53 -7.28
C SER A 61 -12.64 4.01 -7.07
N GLY A 62 -11.65 3.51 -6.31
CA GLY A 62 -11.56 2.10 -5.98
C GLY A 62 -12.84 1.61 -5.31
N LYS A 63 -13.09 0.29 -5.40
CA LYS A 63 -14.10 -0.35 -4.57
C LYS A 63 -13.85 0.03 -3.12
N ASP A 64 -14.91 0.07 -2.32
CA ASP A 64 -14.78 0.16 -0.88
C ASP A 64 -13.71 -0.85 -0.43
N ILE A 65 -12.74 -0.41 0.38
CA ILE A 65 -11.59 -1.25 0.77
C ILE A 65 -12.09 -2.56 1.37
N ARG A 66 -13.21 -2.54 2.10
CA ARG A 66 -13.87 -3.74 2.61
C ARG A 66 -14.39 -4.60 1.47
N GLU A 67 -15.09 -4.01 0.50
CA GLU A 67 -15.61 -4.77 -0.65
C GLU A 67 -14.52 -5.48 -1.47
N ALA A 68 -13.33 -4.89 -1.54
CA ALA A 68 -12.18 -5.49 -2.23
C ALA A 68 -11.60 -6.71 -1.49
N HIS A 69 -11.68 -6.74 -0.15
CA HIS A 69 -11.06 -7.78 0.68
C HIS A 69 -12.07 -8.74 1.36
N GLN A 70 -13.38 -8.48 1.25
CA GLN A 70 -14.44 -9.26 1.93
C GLN A 70 -14.48 -10.75 1.58
N HIS A 71 -13.93 -11.14 0.42
CA HIS A 71 -13.91 -12.54 -0.03
C HIS A 71 -12.60 -13.26 0.33
N MET A 72 -11.71 -12.61 1.06
CA MET A 72 -10.39 -13.12 1.42
C MET A 72 -10.34 -13.49 2.90
N GLU A 73 -9.69 -14.62 3.23
CA GLU A 73 -9.43 -15.03 4.61
C GLU A 73 -8.15 -14.37 5.14
N LEU A 74 -8.17 -13.03 5.25
CA LEU A 74 -7.04 -12.26 5.75
C LEU A 74 -6.94 -12.28 7.27
N THR A 75 -5.71 -12.34 7.77
CA THR A 75 -5.38 -12.32 9.20
C THR A 75 -4.56 -11.08 9.53
N GLU A 76 -4.39 -10.81 10.82
CA GLU A 76 -3.47 -9.74 11.25
C GLU A 76 -2.03 -9.98 10.78
N GLU A 77 -1.60 -11.25 10.66
CA GLU A 77 -0.29 -11.59 10.12
C GLU A 77 -0.16 -11.18 8.64
N HIS A 78 -1.19 -11.44 7.83
CA HIS A 78 -1.18 -11.04 6.42
C HIS A 78 -1.14 -9.51 6.28
N PHE A 79 -1.92 -8.79 7.08
CA PHE A 79 -1.90 -7.32 7.10
C PHE A 79 -0.52 -6.78 7.54
N GLY A 80 0.04 -7.35 8.61
CA GLY A 80 1.36 -7.00 9.11
C GLY A 80 2.45 -7.20 8.06
N ALA A 81 2.44 -8.32 7.34
CA ALA A 81 3.38 -8.61 6.26
C ALA A 81 3.33 -7.56 5.14
N VAL A 82 2.12 -7.13 4.76
CA VAL A 82 1.93 -6.04 3.77
C VAL A 82 2.48 -4.72 4.31
N ALA A 83 2.19 -4.38 5.57
CA ALA A 83 2.70 -3.16 6.19
C ALA A 83 4.24 -3.16 6.31
N GLU A 84 4.85 -4.29 6.65
CA GLU A 84 6.32 -4.45 6.66
C GLU A 84 6.93 -4.25 5.28
N CYS A 85 6.31 -4.79 4.22
CA CYS A 85 6.77 -4.56 2.85
C CYS A 85 6.70 -3.06 2.47
N LEU A 86 5.65 -2.36 2.91
CA LEU A 86 5.49 -0.92 2.69
C LEU A 86 6.58 -0.13 3.42
N VAL A 87 6.81 -0.39 4.71
CA VAL A 87 7.85 0.27 5.50
C VAL A 87 9.23 0.06 4.88
N SER A 88 9.61 -1.20 4.60
CA SER A 88 10.91 -1.52 3.99
C SER A 88 11.09 -0.85 2.62
N THR A 89 10.02 -0.68 1.85
CA THR A 89 10.06 0.05 0.57
C THR A 89 10.39 1.52 0.77
N LEU A 90 9.74 2.18 1.74
CA LEU A 90 9.94 3.61 1.99
C LEU A 90 11.33 3.87 2.60
N GLU A 91 11.80 2.99 3.48
CA GLU A 91 13.16 3.02 4.01
C GLU A 91 14.21 2.90 2.88
N GLU A 92 14.03 1.95 1.96
CA GLU A 92 14.94 1.76 0.81
C GLU A 92 14.96 2.98 -0.11
N LEU A 93 13.84 3.69 -0.23
CA LEU A 93 13.74 4.96 -0.95
C LEU A 93 14.24 6.16 -0.14
N SER A 94 14.80 5.94 1.04
CA SER A 94 15.31 6.99 1.95
C SER A 94 14.25 8.03 2.32
N VAL A 95 12.99 7.61 2.43
CA VAL A 95 11.91 8.46 2.94
C VAL A 95 12.16 8.73 4.42
N PRO A 96 12.10 10.00 4.88
CA PRO A 96 12.25 10.35 6.29
C PRO A 96 11.31 9.56 7.22
N GLN A 97 11.79 9.17 8.40
CA GLN A 97 11.03 8.33 9.34
C GLN A 97 9.68 8.97 9.75
N ASP A 98 9.65 10.29 9.96
CA ASP A 98 8.41 11.01 10.29
C ASP A 98 7.34 10.82 9.20
N LEU A 99 7.76 10.74 7.94
CA LEU A 99 6.85 10.47 6.83
C LEU A 99 6.44 9.00 6.77
N ILE A 100 7.34 8.08 7.07
CA ILE A 100 7.00 6.65 7.15
C ILE A 100 5.93 6.43 8.23
N ASP A 101 6.08 7.06 9.38
CA ASP A 101 5.14 6.95 10.50
C ASP A 101 3.74 7.47 10.10
N ASP A 102 3.66 8.61 9.41
CA ASP A 102 2.40 9.14 8.88
C ASP A 102 1.74 8.17 7.88
N VAL A 103 2.53 7.57 6.99
CA VAL A 103 2.04 6.60 6.01
C VAL A 103 1.50 5.34 6.67
N VAL A 104 2.23 4.82 7.66
CA VAL A 104 1.82 3.67 8.44
C VAL A 104 0.51 3.98 9.18
N ALA A 105 0.38 5.18 9.76
CA ALA A 105 -0.86 5.58 10.42
C ALA A 105 -2.07 5.55 9.46
N VAL A 106 -1.90 6.01 8.22
CA VAL A 106 -2.97 5.92 7.21
C VAL A 106 -3.26 4.47 6.82
N ALA A 107 -2.24 3.64 6.60
CA ALA A 107 -2.45 2.22 6.30
C ALA A 107 -3.22 1.50 7.41
N TYR A 108 -2.89 1.77 8.68
CA TYR A 108 -3.59 1.19 9.83
C TYR A 108 -5.01 1.72 10.00
N SER A 109 -5.32 2.93 9.53
CA SER A 109 -6.69 3.48 9.59
C SER A 109 -7.73 2.65 8.82
N VAL A 110 -7.28 1.89 7.81
CA VAL A 110 -8.14 1.02 6.98
C VAL A 110 -7.99 -0.46 7.32
N LYS A 111 -7.23 -0.81 8.38
CA LYS A 111 -6.98 -2.20 8.78
C LYS A 111 -8.26 -2.99 8.98
N ASN A 112 -9.24 -2.42 9.67
CA ASN A 112 -10.49 -3.12 9.99
C ASN A 112 -11.31 -3.42 8.73
N ASP A 113 -11.29 -2.53 7.74
CA ASP A 113 -11.95 -2.78 6.46
C ASP A 113 -11.28 -3.90 5.69
N VAL A 114 -9.94 -3.93 5.66
CA VAL A 114 -9.17 -5.02 5.02
C VAL A 114 -9.41 -6.37 5.72
N LEU A 115 -9.48 -6.38 7.05
CA LEU A 115 -9.66 -7.60 7.85
C LEU A 115 -11.12 -8.00 8.06
N ASN A 116 -12.08 -7.25 7.50
CA ASN A 116 -13.52 -7.45 7.70
C ASN A 116 -13.95 -7.46 9.18
N GLN A 117 -13.37 -6.55 9.97
CA GLN A 117 -13.64 -6.35 11.40
C GLN A 117 -14.47 -5.10 11.67
#